data_AF-A0A7C0U369-F1
#
_entry.id   AF-A0A7C0U369-F1
#
_cell.length_a   1.000
_cell.length_b   1.000
_cell.length_c   1.000
_cell.angle_alpha   90.00
_cell.angle_beta   90.00
_cell.angle_gamma   90.00
#
_symmetry.space_group_name_H-M   'P 1'
#
loop_
_entity.id
_entity.type
_entity.pdbx_description
1 polymer ?
#
loop_
_entity_poly.entity_id
_entity_poly.type
_entity_poly.pdbx_seq_one_letter_code
_entity_poly.pdbx_strand_id
1 'polypeptide(L)'
;MDFDDLLQKYGIGYKLEEVDEGFYEWKRLEKTDYELYVLNKIKHVEKEASNISKQTIQHLYSTRKNLIKAINNREIKNALRDALSALEAYLKQKTNTTEIKNSVKELENKNILKKTIIRYALKIWHDCHEMYPDLRHGTSDAHESSITKEEALFWIGEIMNYILLIENVFKNN
;
A
#
# COMPACT_ATOMS: atom_id res chain seq x y z
N MET A 1 18.81 10.30 19.78
CA MET A 1 17.69 10.22 18.84
C MET A 1 17.29 11.66 18.60
N ASP A 2 17.53 12.13 17.38
CA ASP A 2 17.24 13.50 16.97
C ASP A 2 15.72 13.72 17.00
N PHE A 3 15.28 14.96 17.22
CA PHE A 3 13.86 15.30 17.15
C PHE A 3 13.31 15.11 15.74
N ASP A 4 14.12 15.33 14.71
CA ASP A 4 13.76 15.02 13.32
C ASP A 4 13.57 13.51 13.08
N ASP A 5 14.41 12.66 13.69
CA ASP A 5 14.21 11.20 13.68
C ASP A 5 12.85 10.82 14.29
N LEU A 6 12.44 11.55 15.35
CA LEU A 6 11.17 11.34 16.02
C LEU A 6 9.99 11.73 15.11
N LEU A 7 10.04 12.91 14.49
CA LEU A 7 8.99 13.37 13.58
C LEU A 7 8.83 12.45 12.37
N GLN A 8 9.93 12.02 11.75
CA GLN A 8 9.92 11.04 10.65
C GLN A 8 9.41 9.67 11.11
N LYS A 9 9.78 9.22 12.31
CA LYS A 9 9.31 7.95 12.89
C LYS A 9 7.79 7.93 13.08
N TYR A 10 7.20 9.05 13.49
CA TYR A 10 5.74 9.16 13.69
C TYR A 10 4.99 9.71 12.46
N GLY A 11 5.69 10.03 11.37
CA GLY A 11 5.10 10.54 10.14
C GLY A 11 4.48 11.93 10.29
N ILE A 12 5.00 12.72 11.23
CA ILE A 12 4.63 14.10 11.44
C ILE A 12 5.23 14.90 10.29
N GLY A 13 4.39 15.62 9.54
CA GLY A 13 4.73 16.23 8.25
C GLY A 13 5.57 17.49 8.35
N TYR A 14 6.62 17.49 9.17
CA TYR A 14 7.55 18.59 9.35
C TYR A 14 8.98 18.04 9.35
N LYS A 15 9.91 18.82 8.81
CA LYS A 15 11.35 18.61 8.92
C LYS A 15 12.02 19.91 9.32
N LEU A 16 13.11 19.82 10.08
CA LEU A 16 13.94 20.97 10.36
C LEU A 16 14.95 21.12 9.21
N GLU A 17 14.99 22.28 8.56
CA GLU A 17 15.99 22.57 7.53
C GLU A 17 16.84 23.75 7.96
N GLU A 18 18.16 23.63 7.78
CA GLU A 18 19.06 24.78 7.85
C GLU A 18 18.82 25.65 6.61
N VAL A 19 18.43 26.91 6.84
CA VAL A 19 18.10 27.88 5.78
C VAL A 19 19.21 28.91 5.59
N ASP A 20 20.03 29.12 6.62
CA ASP A 20 21.22 29.95 6.62
C ASP A 20 22.17 29.43 7.71
N GLU A 21 23.44 29.82 7.69
CA GLU A 21 24.48 29.29 8.57
C GLU A 21 24.08 29.44 10.06
N GLY A 22 23.71 28.33 10.70
CA GLY A 22 23.23 28.29 12.09
C GLY A 22 21.75 28.66 12.30
N PHE A 23 20.98 28.90 11.24
CA PHE A 23 19.55 29.22 11.29
C PHE A 23 18.71 28.07 10.72
N TYR A 24 17.73 27.64 11.50
CA TYR A 24 16.88 26.50 11.17
C TYR A 24 15.41 26.91 11.10
N GLU A 25 14.70 26.41 10.09
CA GLU A 25 13.27 26.59 9.92
C GLU A 25 12.54 25.25 9.86
N TRP A 26 11.37 25.20 10.51
CA TRP A 26 10.46 24.08 10.37
C TRP A 26 9.75 24.17 9.02
N LYS A 27 10.10 23.29 8.09
CA LYS A 27 9.37 23.16 6.83
C LYS A 27 8.34 22.06 6.92
N ARG A 28 7.11 22.39 6.54
CA ARG A 28 6.07 21.40 6.31
C ARG A 28 6.50 20.54 5.12
N LEU A 29 6.51 19.22 5.30
CA LEU A 29 6.59 18.28 4.19
C LEU A 29 5.27 18.42 3.43
N GLU A 30 5.30 19.14 2.30
CA GLU A 30 4.13 19.25 1.43
C GLU A 30 3.82 17.85 0.88
N LYS A 31 2.72 17.29 1.39
CA LYS A 31 2.07 16.12 0.81
C LYS A 31 0.95 16.65 -0.07
N THR A 32 0.81 16.07 -1.25
CA THR A 32 -0.34 16.37 -2.10
C THR A 32 -1.63 15.94 -1.37
N ASP A 33 -2.75 16.57 -1.69
CA ASP A 33 -4.06 16.15 -1.15
C ASP A 33 -4.35 14.68 -1.47
N TYR A 34 -3.87 14.20 -2.62
CA TYR A 34 -4.00 12.80 -3.01
C TYR A 34 -3.15 11.86 -2.14
N GLU A 35 -1.92 12.23 -1.80
CA GLU A 35 -1.10 11.44 -0.87
C GLU A 35 -1.77 11.33 0.51
N LEU A 36 -2.29 12.44 1.04
CA LEU A 36 -3.04 12.44 2.30
C LEU A 36 -4.30 11.58 2.21
N TYR A 37 -5.02 11.66 1.09
CA TYR A 37 -6.19 10.83 0.82
C TYR A 37 -5.84 9.33 0.84
N VAL A 38 -4.78 8.91 0.15
CA VAL A 38 -4.33 7.51 0.15
C VAL A 38 -3.90 7.06 1.55
N LEU A 39 -3.13 7.87 2.27
CA LEU A 39 -2.71 7.57 3.66
C LEU A 39 -3.92 7.40 4.61
N ASN A 40 -4.92 8.28 4.49
CA ASN A 40 -6.14 8.16 5.27
C ASN A 40 -6.97 6.95 4.86
N LYS A 41 -6.98 6.61 3.57
CA LYS A 41 -7.64 5.39 3.07
C LYS A 41 -6.99 4.13 3.63
N ILE A 42 -5.66 4.03 3.66
CA ILE A 42 -4.96 2.89 4.30
C ILE A 42 -5.39 2.75 5.77
N LYS A 43 -5.40 3.85 6.53
CA LYS A 43 -5.87 3.84 7.94
C LYS A 43 -7.34 3.41 8.06
N HIS A 44 -8.18 3.80 7.11
CA HIS A 44 -9.58 3.37 7.09
C HIS A 44 -9.67 1.86 6.83
N VAL A 45 -8.91 1.33 5.86
CA VAL A 45 -8.82 -0.12 5.63
C VAL A 45 -8.33 -0.82 6.90
N GLU A 46 -7.25 -0.35 7.54
CA GLU A 46 -6.75 -0.91 8.82
C GLU A 46 -7.84 -1.02 9.90
N LYS A 47 -8.79 -0.08 9.96
CA LYS A 47 -9.90 -0.06 10.94
C LYS A 47 -11.07 -0.94 10.55
N GLU A 48 -11.54 -0.82 9.30
CA GLU A 48 -12.68 -1.61 8.78
C GLU A 48 -12.35 -3.09 8.70
N ALA A 49 -11.05 -3.38 8.60
CA ALA A 49 -10.43 -4.68 8.62
C ALA A 49 -10.40 -5.37 9.99
N SER A 50 -11.17 -4.91 10.97
CA SER A 50 -11.03 -5.31 12.38
C SER A 50 -11.07 -6.82 12.64
N ASN A 51 -11.62 -7.62 11.70
CA ASN A 51 -11.63 -9.09 11.73
C ASN A 51 -10.91 -9.76 10.54
N ILE A 52 -10.03 -9.04 9.82
CA ILE A 52 -9.21 -9.57 8.73
C ILE A 52 -8.09 -10.42 9.35
N SER A 53 -6.83 -10.13 9.11
CA SER A 53 -5.71 -11.04 9.36
C SER A 53 -4.59 -10.24 9.95
N LYS A 54 -3.91 -10.83 10.94
CA LYS A 54 -2.68 -10.25 11.49
C LYS A 54 -1.67 -9.94 10.38
N GLN A 55 -1.59 -10.80 9.36
CA GLN A 55 -0.68 -10.62 8.23
C GLN A 55 -1.12 -9.44 7.33
N THR A 56 -2.40 -9.32 7.01
CA THR A 56 -2.90 -8.17 6.24
C THR A 56 -2.64 -6.86 6.98
N ILE A 57 -2.93 -6.80 8.28
CA ILE A 57 -2.69 -5.61 9.10
C ILE A 57 -1.20 -5.26 9.16
N GLN A 58 -0.32 -6.25 9.31
CA GLN A 58 1.13 -6.03 9.26
C GLN A 58 1.57 -5.41 7.94
N HIS A 59 1.07 -5.92 6.81
CA HIS A 59 1.40 -5.36 5.50
C HIS A 59 0.80 -3.97 5.29
N LEU A 60 -0.42 -3.68 5.75
CA LEU A 60 -1.00 -2.33 5.69
C LEU A 60 -0.20 -1.33 6.52
N TYR A 61 0.23 -1.72 7.73
CA TYR A 61 1.10 -0.90 8.57
C TYR A 61 2.44 -0.62 7.87
N SER A 62 3.08 -1.64 7.30
CA SER A 62 4.34 -1.48 6.56
C SER A 62 4.16 -0.60 5.32
N THR A 63 3.08 -0.78 4.57
CA THR A 63 2.69 0.08 3.43
C THR A 63 2.66 1.54 3.86
N ARG A 64 1.91 1.86 4.93
CA ARG A 64 1.77 3.22 5.43
C ARG A 64 3.09 3.79 5.93
N LYS A 65 3.88 3.00 6.66
CA LYS A 65 5.19 3.41 7.18
C LYS A 65 6.16 3.73 6.05
N ASN A 66 6.21 2.88 5.02
CA ASN A 66 7.08 3.08 3.86
C ASN A 66 6.62 4.26 3.01
N LEU A 67 5.30 4.44 2.81
CA LEU A 67 4.77 5.57 2.06
C LEU A 67 5.03 6.93 2.74
N ILE A 68 4.92 6.98 4.07
CA ILE A 68 5.25 8.19 4.85
C ILE A 68 6.72 8.59 4.68
N LYS A 69 7.60 7.60 4.58
CA LYS A 69 9.05 7.79 4.47
C LYS A 69 9.53 7.86 3.03
N ALA A 70 8.65 7.68 2.05
CA ALA A 70 9.01 7.52 0.64
C ALA A 70 9.64 8.79 0.06
N ILE A 71 10.95 8.87 0.18
CA ILE A 71 11.81 9.94 -0.35
C ILE A 71 12.58 9.40 -1.56
N ASN A 72 12.88 8.10 -1.59
CA ASN A 72 13.55 7.44 -2.71
C ASN A 72 12.71 6.32 -3.35
N ASN A 73 13.15 5.91 -4.54
CA ASN A 73 12.48 4.89 -5.34
C ASN A 73 12.31 3.54 -4.60
N ARG A 74 13.31 3.14 -3.79
CA ARG A 74 13.27 1.91 -3.01
C ARG A 74 12.13 1.93 -1.98
N GLU A 75 11.95 3.04 -1.27
CA GLU A 75 10.87 3.19 -0.29
C GLU A 75 9.49 3.21 -0.95
N ILE A 76 9.38 3.85 -2.12
CA ILE A 76 8.15 3.84 -2.94
C ILE A 76 7.79 2.41 -3.34
N LYS A 77 8.75 1.64 -3.85
CA LYS A 77 8.55 0.22 -4.20
C LYS A 77 8.22 -0.64 -2.98
N ASN A 78 8.87 -0.40 -1.85
CA ASN A 78 8.55 -1.12 -0.62
C ASN A 78 7.09 -0.87 -0.20
N ALA A 79 6.61 0.37 -0.29
CA ALA A 79 5.21 0.69 0.00
C ALA A 79 4.25 -0.05 -0.94
N LEU A 80 4.52 -0.05 -2.25
CA LEU A 80 3.68 -0.77 -3.21
C LEU A 80 3.73 -2.30 -3.02
N ARG A 81 4.91 -2.87 -2.76
CA ARG A 81 5.11 -4.30 -2.47
C ARG A 81 4.31 -4.72 -1.24
N ASP A 82 4.36 -3.93 -0.18
CA ASP A 82 3.58 -4.18 1.03
C ASP A 82 2.08 -4.09 0.76
N ALA A 83 1.62 -3.14 -0.08
CA ALA A 83 0.21 -3.03 -0.44
C ALA A 83 -0.27 -4.27 -1.23
N LEU A 84 0.53 -4.76 -2.18
CA LEU A 84 0.25 -5.99 -2.92
C LEU A 84 0.21 -7.21 -1.99
N SER A 85 1.14 -7.27 -1.03
CA SER A 85 1.16 -8.32 -0.01
C SER A 85 -0.07 -8.26 0.90
N ALA A 86 -0.55 -7.06 1.23
CA ALA A 86 -1.79 -6.86 1.99
C ALA A 86 -3.02 -7.37 1.22
N LEU A 87 -3.13 -7.04 -0.07
CA LEU A 87 -4.19 -7.55 -0.95
C LEU A 87 -4.20 -9.07 -1.00
N GLU A 88 -3.04 -9.66 -1.22
CA GLU A 88 -2.91 -11.11 -1.34
C GLU A 88 -3.26 -11.81 -0.02
N ALA A 89 -2.71 -11.36 1.11
CA ALA A 89 -3.02 -11.90 2.43
C ALA A 89 -4.52 -11.75 2.77
N TYR A 90 -5.13 -10.63 2.40
CA TYR A 90 -6.55 -10.39 2.61
C TYR A 90 -7.42 -11.40 1.88
N LEU A 91 -7.19 -11.56 0.57
CA LEU A 91 -8.00 -12.45 -0.25
C LEU A 91 -7.84 -13.90 0.18
N LYS A 92 -6.60 -14.35 0.43
CA LYS A 92 -6.30 -15.69 0.93
C LYS A 92 -7.07 -16.03 2.19
N GLN A 93 -7.16 -15.07 3.12
CA GLN A 93 -7.90 -15.28 4.34
C GLN A 93 -9.41 -15.37 4.09
N LYS A 94 -10.00 -14.46 3.30
CA LYS A 94 -11.44 -14.46 3.01
C LYS A 94 -11.90 -15.71 2.27
N THR A 95 -11.01 -16.37 1.54
CA THR A 95 -11.32 -17.56 0.74
C THR A 95 -10.74 -18.85 1.30
N ASN A 96 -9.94 -18.79 2.39
CA ASN A 96 -9.20 -19.91 2.93
C ASN A 96 -8.34 -20.65 1.88
N THR A 97 -7.60 -19.89 1.08
CA THR A 97 -6.72 -20.42 0.02
C THR A 97 -5.27 -19.98 0.22
N THR A 98 -4.34 -20.63 -0.48
CA THR A 98 -2.90 -20.38 -0.35
C THR A 98 -2.32 -19.47 -1.42
N GLU A 99 -3.04 -19.22 -2.52
CA GLU A 99 -2.60 -18.43 -3.67
C GLU A 99 -3.68 -17.44 -4.10
N ILE A 100 -3.27 -16.24 -4.53
CA ILE A 100 -4.20 -15.19 -4.98
C ILE A 100 -5.07 -15.64 -6.16
N LYS A 101 -4.53 -16.45 -7.09
CA LYS A 101 -5.28 -17.02 -8.22
C LYS A 101 -6.44 -17.89 -7.73
N ASN A 102 -6.19 -18.71 -6.72
CA ASN A 102 -7.21 -19.57 -6.11
C ASN A 102 -8.23 -18.74 -5.33
N SER A 103 -7.80 -17.67 -4.65
CA SER A 103 -8.73 -16.75 -3.99
C SER A 103 -9.69 -16.09 -4.97
N VAL A 104 -9.18 -15.58 -6.10
CA VAL A 104 -10.02 -14.94 -7.11
C VAL A 104 -11.01 -15.93 -7.71
N LYS A 105 -10.57 -17.16 -8.03
CA LYS A 105 -11.48 -18.21 -8.51
C LYS A 105 -12.57 -18.56 -7.50
N GLU A 106 -12.24 -18.64 -6.21
CA GLU A 106 -13.20 -18.90 -5.15
C GLU A 106 -14.23 -17.77 -5.01
N LEU A 107 -13.79 -16.51 -5.07
CA LEU A 107 -14.70 -15.36 -5.08
C LEU A 107 -15.65 -15.37 -6.29
N GLU A 108 -15.15 -15.76 -7.48
CA GLU A 108 -15.99 -15.91 -8.67
C GLU A 108 -17.08 -16.98 -8.49
N ASN A 109 -16.74 -18.09 -7.83
CA ASN A 109 -17.68 -19.17 -7.57
C ASN A 109 -18.78 -18.75 -6.59
N LYS A 110 -18.47 -17.87 -5.63
CA LYS A 110 -19.46 -17.32 -4.68
C LYS A 110 -20.49 -16.41 -5.35
N ASN A 111 -20.22 -15.93 -6.56
CA ASN A 111 -21.13 -15.08 -7.35
C ASN A 111 -21.65 -13.83 -6.61
N ILE A 112 -20.84 -13.29 -5.68
CA ILE A 112 -21.18 -12.11 -4.87
C ILE A 112 -21.00 -10.78 -5.61
N LEU A 113 -20.26 -10.80 -6.72
CA LEU A 113 -19.95 -9.66 -7.58
C LEU A 113 -19.78 -10.12 -9.03
N LYS A 114 -19.82 -9.15 -9.97
CA LYS A 114 -19.47 -9.42 -11.36
C LYS A 114 -18.03 -9.96 -11.46
N LYS A 115 -17.84 -11.03 -12.25
CA LYS A 115 -16.52 -11.67 -12.46
C LYS A 115 -15.42 -10.70 -12.90
N THR A 116 -15.76 -9.70 -13.72
CA THR A 116 -14.81 -8.67 -14.16
C THR A 116 -14.24 -7.86 -13.00
N ILE A 117 -15.08 -7.54 -12.01
CA ILE A 117 -14.67 -6.83 -10.79
C ILE A 117 -13.78 -7.76 -9.96
N ILE A 118 -14.19 -9.01 -9.74
CA ILE A 118 -13.40 -9.97 -8.94
C ILE A 118 -12.01 -10.22 -9.56
N ARG A 119 -11.92 -10.33 -10.89
CA ARG A 119 -10.65 -10.49 -11.61
C ARG A 119 -9.74 -9.27 -11.54
N TYR A 120 -10.26 -8.11 -11.15
CA TYR A 120 -9.47 -6.88 -11.07
C TYR A 120 -8.31 -7.00 -10.09
N ALA A 121 -8.44 -7.78 -9.01
CA ALA A 121 -7.33 -8.08 -8.11
C ALA A 121 -6.14 -8.75 -8.82
N LEU A 122 -6.41 -9.74 -9.69
CA LEU A 122 -5.34 -10.39 -10.48
C LEU A 122 -4.77 -9.43 -11.50
N LYS A 123 -5.60 -8.58 -12.12
CA LYS A 123 -5.11 -7.56 -13.06
C LYS A 123 -4.12 -6.62 -12.36
N ILE A 124 -4.50 -6.00 -11.24
CA ILE A 124 -3.59 -5.15 -10.44
C ILE A 124 -2.30 -5.89 -10.11
N TRP A 125 -2.42 -7.12 -9.60
CA TRP A 125 -1.26 -7.90 -9.18
C TRP A 125 -0.34 -8.23 -10.37
N HIS A 126 -0.89 -8.56 -11.54
CA HIS A 126 -0.10 -8.83 -12.73
C HIS A 126 0.55 -7.57 -13.30
N ASP A 127 -0.22 -6.50 -13.51
CA ASP A 127 0.24 -5.23 -14.06
C ASP A 127 1.42 -4.69 -13.23
N CYS A 128 1.30 -4.66 -11.90
CA CYS A 128 2.38 -4.19 -11.04
C CYS A 128 3.66 -5.04 -11.15
N HIS A 129 3.55 -6.37 -11.23
CA HIS A 129 4.73 -7.23 -11.33
C HIS A 129 5.34 -7.28 -12.73
N GLU A 130 4.58 -6.97 -13.76
CA GLU A 130 5.06 -6.84 -15.13
C GLU A 130 5.81 -5.51 -15.32
N MET A 131 5.22 -4.41 -14.84
CA MET A 131 5.83 -3.07 -14.90
C MET A 131 7.02 -2.92 -13.96
N TYR A 132 6.97 -3.55 -12.79
CA TYR A 132 7.99 -3.44 -11.74
C TYR A 132 8.45 -4.84 -11.26
N PRO A 133 9.27 -5.55 -12.05
CA PRO A 133 9.65 -6.94 -11.75
C PRO A 133 10.38 -7.14 -10.42
N ASP A 134 11.13 -6.12 -9.98
CA ASP A 134 11.89 -6.06 -8.73
C ASP A 134 11.01 -5.88 -7.48
N LEU A 135 9.68 -5.80 -7.64
CA LEU A 135 8.74 -5.97 -6.53
C LEU A 135 8.74 -7.41 -6.00
N ARG A 136 9.02 -8.45 -6.82
CA ARG A 136 8.95 -9.86 -6.36
C ARG A 136 10.15 -10.31 -5.54
N HIS A 137 11.32 -9.85 -5.93
CA HIS A 137 12.59 -10.27 -5.36
C HIS A 137 13.32 -8.98 -5.07
N GLY A 138 13.43 -8.58 -3.79
CA GLY A 138 14.27 -7.45 -3.43
C GLY A 138 15.68 -7.75 -3.94
N THR A 139 16.06 -7.14 -5.05
CA THR A 139 17.23 -7.53 -5.83
C THR A 139 18.24 -6.39 -5.83
N SER A 140 19.51 -6.78 -5.88
CA SER A 140 20.70 -5.98 -5.68
C SER A 140 21.36 -5.49 -6.97
N ASP A 141 20.77 -5.73 -8.16
CA ASP A 141 21.49 -5.56 -9.44
C ASP A 141 20.77 -4.71 -10.51
N ALA A 142 21.55 -3.74 -11.02
CA ALA A 142 21.65 -3.06 -12.33
C ALA A 142 20.42 -2.60 -13.14
N HIS A 143 19.22 -3.15 -12.95
CA HIS A 143 18.02 -2.78 -13.70
C HIS A 143 16.84 -2.53 -12.75
N GLU A 144 17.04 -1.60 -11.80
CA GLU A 144 15.94 -1.10 -10.98
C GLU A 144 14.90 -0.43 -11.88
N SER A 145 13.70 -1.01 -11.97
CA SER A 145 12.57 -0.32 -12.60
C SER A 145 12.35 1.00 -11.86
N SER A 146 12.05 2.11 -12.54
CA SER A 146 11.69 3.34 -11.83
C SER A 146 10.18 3.44 -11.71
N ILE A 147 9.67 3.64 -10.50
CA ILE A 147 8.30 4.04 -10.23
C ILE A 147 8.28 5.44 -9.62
N THR A 148 7.39 6.30 -10.11
CA THR A 148 7.14 7.61 -9.50
C THR A 148 6.30 7.47 -8.23
N LYS A 149 6.34 8.47 -7.36
CA LYS A 149 5.52 8.45 -6.15
C LYS A 149 4.03 8.47 -6.50
N GLU A 150 3.67 9.19 -7.56
CA GLU A 150 2.32 9.34 -8.08
C GLU A 150 1.76 8.02 -8.60
N GLU A 151 2.54 7.26 -9.38
CA GLU A 151 2.15 5.93 -9.85
C GLU A 151 1.94 4.95 -8.70
N ALA A 152 2.85 4.96 -7.71
CA ALA A 152 2.69 4.13 -6.53
C ALA A 152 1.44 4.51 -5.72
N LEU A 153 1.17 5.81 -5.54
CA LEU A 153 -0.04 6.29 -4.87
C LEU A 153 -1.31 5.83 -5.59
N PHE A 154 -1.32 5.87 -6.92
CA PHE A 154 -2.42 5.36 -7.74
C PHE A 154 -2.68 3.87 -7.46
N TRP A 155 -1.65 3.03 -7.59
CA TRP A 155 -1.78 1.59 -7.38
C TRP A 155 -2.18 1.23 -5.95
N ILE A 156 -1.56 1.87 -4.95
CA ILE A 156 -1.93 1.67 -3.54
C ILE A 156 -3.39 2.08 -3.32
N GLY A 157 -3.82 3.20 -3.90
CA GLY A 157 -5.21 3.67 -3.85
C GLY A 157 -6.20 2.64 -4.41
N GLU A 158 -5.88 2.05 -5.56
CA GLU A 158 -6.69 1.01 -6.21
C GLU A 158 -6.75 -0.28 -5.39
N ILE A 159 -5.63 -0.70 -4.79
CA ILE A 159 -5.59 -1.85 -3.89
C ILE A 159 -6.50 -1.60 -2.68
N MET A 160 -6.41 -0.43 -2.05
CA MET A 160 -7.26 -0.11 -0.90
C MET A 160 -8.74 -0.05 -1.28
N ASN A 161 -9.08 0.52 -2.44
CA ASN A 161 -10.45 0.53 -2.98
C ASN A 161 -10.98 -0.90 -3.13
N TYR A 162 -10.17 -1.79 -3.70
CA TYR A 162 -10.56 -3.17 -3.91
C TYR A 162 -10.80 -3.92 -2.60
N ILE A 163 -9.90 -3.78 -1.62
CA ILE A 163 -10.05 -4.42 -0.30
C ILE A 163 -11.36 -3.97 0.36
N LEU A 164 -11.63 -2.65 0.38
CA LEU A 164 -12.86 -2.09 0.96
C LEU A 164 -14.12 -2.57 0.23
N LEU A 165 -14.08 -2.62 -1.10
CA LEU A 165 -15.20 -3.11 -1.90
C LEU A 165 -15.56 -4.54 -1.51
N ILE A 166 -14.57 -5.44 -1.47
CA ILE A 166 -14.79 -6.83 -1.09
C ILE A 166 -15.27 -6.92 0.35
N GLU A 167 -14.69 -6.16 1.28
CA GLU A 167 -15.10 -6.16 2.69
C GLU A 167 -16.57 -5.75 2.85
N ASN A 168 -17.00 -4.70 2.16
CA ASN A 168 -18.39 -4.23 2.20
C ASN A 168 -19.36 -5.26 1.60
N VAL A 169 -18.96 -5.97 0.55
CA VAL A 169 -19.79 -7.05 -0.01
C VAL A 169 -19.93 -8.20 0.98
N PHE A 170 -18.88 -8.57 1.72
CA PHE A 170 -18.97 -9.61 2.75
C PHE A 170 -19.74 -9.17 4.01
N LYS A 171 -19.82 -7.87 4.31
CA LYS A 171 -20.64 -7.35 5.43
C LYS A 171 -22.14 -7.35 5.11
N ASN A 172 -22.50 -7.26 3.82
CA ASN A 172 -23.88 -7.13 3.35
C ASN A 172 -24.49 -8.44 2.84
N ASN A 173 -23.75 -9.56 2.86
CA ASN A 173 -24.22 -10.92 2.55
C ASN A 173 -24.10 -11.79 3.79
#